data_AF-A0A948Q6Y3-F1
#
_entry.id   AF-A0A948Q6Y3-F1
#
_cell.length_a   1.000
_cell.length_b   1.000
_cell.length_c   1.000
_cell.angle_alpha   90.00
_cell.angle_beta   90.00
_cell.angle_gamma   90.00
#
_symmetry.space_group_name_H-M   'P 1'
#
loop_
_entity.id
_entity.type
_entity.pdbx_description
1 polymer ?
#
loop_
_entity_poly.entity_id
_entity_poly.type
_entity_poly.pdbx_seq_one_letter_code
_entity_poly.pdbx_strand_id
1 'polypeptide(L)'
;MKIAIATLLVLIMGSSTFASPVDPWDAMVLSFGTDYYERTAFAPMLTHLPVYIIYTWPEEPAVWGFECSVEVMGASNSLLSTTSFPMPSIDVGDKNPVSHVYNFIVGYSEPMVTQGLTVLATLDLFYLDTAPLALMLGESNPSSLDEGYPAILLPDGSERSVWIENCACVNQDCCGIETEETSFGTVKSLFR
;
A
#
# COMPACT_ATOMS: atom_id res chain seq x y z
N MET A 1 24.55 48.41 8.35
CA MET A 1 23.46 47.98 7.44
C MET A 1 24.09 47.20 6.30
N LYS A 2 23.57 46.00 5.98
CA LYS A 2 24.19 44.89 5.21
C LYS A 2 24.94 43.89 6.08
N ILE A 3 24.25 42.82 6.49
CA ILE A 3 24.65 41.41 6.73
C ILE A 3 23.45 40.81 7.48
N ALA A 4 22.35 40.56 6.78
CA ALA A 4 21.17 39.86 7.32
C ALA A 4 20.33 39.23 6.19
N ILE A 5 20.96 38.91 5.06
CA ILE A 5 20.29 38.30 3.89
C ILE A 5 20.82 36.88 3.64
N ALA A 6 21.97 36.51 4.22
CA ALA A 6 22.57 35.19 4.01
C ALA A 6 21.91 34.07 4.82
N THR A 7 21.11 34.38 5.86
CA THR A 7 20.48 33.37 6.72
C THR A 7 19.13 32.88 6.19
N LEU A 8 18.56 33.52 5.18
CA LEU A 8 17.24 33.14 4.62
C LEU A 8 17.34 32.11 3.47
N LEU A 9 18.54 31.84 2.94
CA LEU A 9 18.72 30.99 1.75
C LEU A 9 19.14 29.53 2.05
N VAL A 10 19.31 29.14 3.31
CA VAL A 10 19.71 27.77 3.71
C VAL A 10 18.53 26.95 4.25
N LEU A 11 17.32 27.53 4.36
CA LEU A 11 16.09 26.79 4.67
C LEU A 11 15.43 26.10 3.46
N ILE A 12 16.09 26.15 2.29
CA ILE A 12 15.72 25.36 1.10
C ILE A 12 16.71 24.20 0.97
N MET A 13 16.83 23.40 2.03
CA MET A 13 17.39 22.05 2.00
C MET A 13 16.37 21.24 2.78
N GLY A 14 15.48 20.49 2.15
CA GLY A 14 15.86 19.38 1.29
C GLY A 14 15.39 18.12 1.98
N SER A 15 14.08 17.96 2.11
CA SER A 15 13.43 16.71 2.48
C SER A 15 12.09 16.62 1.76
N SER A 16 12.11 16.88 0.45
CA SER A 16 11.08 16.38 -0.44
C SER A 16 11.61 15.11 -1.09
N THR A 17 11.80 14.06 -0.30
CA THR A 17 11.62 12.71 -0.83
C THR A 17 10.12 12.55 -1.02
N PHE A 18 9.56 13.25 -2.00
CA PHE A 18 8.40 12.69 -2.68
C PHE A 18 8.92 11.36 -3.21
N ALA A 19 8.28 10.27 -2.81
CA ALA A 19 8.29 9.07 -3.63
C ALA A 19 8.22 9.56 -5.07
N SER A 20 9.21 9.19 -5.91
CA SER A 20 9.08 9.37 -7.36
C SER A 20 7.63 9.06 -7.69
N PRO A 21 6.88 9.90 -8.43
CA PRO A 21 5.51 9.55 -8.80
C PRO A 21 5.64 8.18 -9.42
N VAL A 22 5.25 7.18 -8.63
CA VAL A 22 5.32 5.79 -9.01
C VAL A 22 4.43 5.81 -10.22
N ASP A 23 4.95 5.43 -11.38
CA ASP A 23 4.08 5.30 -12.52
C ASP A 23 3.00 4.31 -12.07
N PRO A 24 1.75 4.75 -11.81
CA PRO A 24 0.80 3.91 -11.12
C PRO A 24 0.44 2.69 -11.98
N TRP A 25 0.85 2.69 -13.26
CA TRP A 25 0.72 1.59 -14.20
C TRP A 25 1.61 0.37 -13.90
N ASP A 26 2.71 0.50 -13.14
CA ASP A 26 3.65 -0.60 -12.85
C ASP A 26 3.59 -1.09 -11.39
N ALA A 27 2.62 -0.62 -10.61
CA ALA A 27 2.55 -0.83 -9.17
C ALA A 27 1.24 -1.51 -8.73
N MET A 28 1.33 -2.44 -7.77
CA MET A 28 0.16 -2.98 -7.09
C MET A 28 -0.31 -1.99 -6.02
N VAL A 29 -1.62 -1.77 -5.91
CA VAL A 29 -2.20 -0.77 -5.02
C VAL A 29 -3.30 -1.39 -4.18
N LEU A 30 -3.25 -1.15 -2.88
CA LEU A 30 -4.29 -1.49 -1.91
C LEU A 30 -4.81 -0.19 -1.31
N SER A 31 -6.05 0.17 -1.62
CA SER A 31 -6.64 1.46 -1.22
C SER A 31 -7.59 1.34 -0.03
N PHE A 32 -7.39 2.26 0.92
CA PHE A 32 -8.29 2.63 2.01
C PHE A 32 -9.18 3.77 1.52
N GLY A 33 -10.49 3.55 1.33
CA GLY A 33 -11.46 4.61 1.04
C GLY A 33 -12.51 4.22 0.01
N THR A 34 -13.25 5.22 -0.49
CA THR A 34 -14.36 5.04 -1.44
C THR A 34 -13.95 4.88 -2.89
N ASP A 35 -12.69 5.20 -3.20
CA ASP A 35 -12.19 5.09 -4.57
C ASP A 35 -11.63 3.68 -4.81
N TYR A 36 -12.24 3.02 -5.80
CA TYR A 36 -11.91 1.68 -6.26
C TYR A 36 -10.75 1.72 -7.27
N TYR A 37 -9.67 1.01 -6.97
CA TYR A 37 -8.53 0.77 -7.86
C TYR A 37 -8.27 -0.73 -7.99
N GLU A 38 -8.89 -1.34 -9.00
CA GLU A 38 -8.50 -2.67 -9.47
C GLU A 38 -7.13 -2.61 -10.15
N ARG A 39 -6.18 -3.43 -9.69
CA ARG A 39 -4.89 -3.57 -10.37
C ARG A 39 -4.46 -5.01 -10.50
N THR A 40 -4.47 -5.49 -11.73
CA THR A 40 -3.78 -6.72 -12.14
C THR A 40 -2.41 -6.35 -12.70
N ALA A 41 -1.37 -6.88 -12.07
CA ALA A 41 -0.01 -6.91 -12.60
C ALA A 41 0.25 -8.23 -13.33
N PHE A 42 1.10 -8.18 -14.36
CA PHE A 42 1.62 -9.37 -15.02
C PHE A 42 3.11 -9.47 -14.74
N ALA A 43 3.51 -10.57 -14.09
CA ALA A 43 4.89 -10.75 -13.65
C ALA A 43 5.35 -12.20 -13.82
N PRO A 44 6.57 -12.43 -14.33
CA PRO A 44 7.15 -13.77 -14.34
C PRO A 44 7.48 -14.24 -12.92
N MET A 45 7.65 -15.54 -12.73
CA MET A 45 8.17 -16.12 -11.48
C MET A 45 9.54 -15.52 -11.14
N LEU A 46 9.85 -15.38 -9.84
CA LEU A 46 11.06 -14.75 -9.31
C LEU A 46 11.14 -13.23 -9.58
N THR A 47 10.00 -12.57 -9.53
CA THR A 47 9.91 -11.11 -9.70
C THR A 47 9.66 -10.42 -8.37
N HIS A 48 10.33 -9.29 -8.19
CA HIS A 48 10.01 -8.33 -7.13
C HIS A 48 9.00 -7.31 -7.67
N LEU A 49 7.91 -7.12 -6.93
CA LEU A 49 6.85 -6.17 -7.27
C LEU A 49 6.62 -5.22 -6.09
N PRO A 50 6.65 -3.89 -6.31
CA PRO A 50 6.26 -2.94 -5.28
C PRO A 50 4.73 -2.93 -5.11
N VAL A 51 4.29 -2.98 -3.85
CA VAL A 51 2.88 -2.84 -3.46
C VAL A 51 2.75 -1.58 -2.60
N TYR A 52 1.76 -0.75 -2.87
CA TYR A 52 1.48 0.46 -2.09
C TYR A 52 0.17 0.32 -1.35
N ILE A 53 0.21 0.55 -0.05
CA ILE A 53 -0.98 0.83 0.73
C ILE A 53 -1.25 2.32 0.59
N ILE A 54 -2.40 2.70 0.06
CA ILE A 54 -2.78 4.09 -0.16
C ILE A 54 -4.06 4.44 0.60
N TYR A 55 -4.11 5.66 1.10
CA TYR A 55 -5.29 6.30 1.64
C TYR A 55 -5.86 7.26 0.61
N THR A 56 -7.14 7.08 0.26
CA THR A 56 -7.80 7.83 -0.82
C THR A 56 -8.81 8.84 -0.34
N TRP A 57 -9.08 8.92 0.97
CA TRP A 57 -10.13 9.78 1.51
C TRP A 57 -9.61 11.21 1.79
N PRO A 58 -10.07 12.23 1.04
CA PRO A 58 -9.50 13.57 1.09
C PRO A 58 -10.04 14.45 2.24
N GLU A 59 -11.03 13.99 3.00
CA GLU A 59 -11.65 14.83 4.05
C GLU A 59 -10.83 14.89 5.34
N GLU A 60 -9.99 13.90 5.61
CA GLU A 60 -9.05 13.95 6.73
C GLU A 60 -7.76 14.61 6.24
N PRO A 61 -7.33 15.74 6.85
CA PRO A 61 -6.14 16.46 6.40
C PRO A 61 -4.83 15.86 6.92
N ALA A 62 -4.91 14.97 7.91
CA ALA A 62 -3.77 14.20 8.40
C ALA A 62 -4.21 12.92 9.13
N VAL A 63 -3.29 11.96 9.22
CA VAL A 63 -3.45 10.72 9.99
C VAL A 63 -2.22 10.49 10.88
N TRP A 64 -2.42 9.90 12.07
CA TRP A 64 -1.36 9.48 12.98
C TRP A 64 -0.96 8.02 12.82
N GLY A 65 -1.69 7.27 12.02
CA GLY A 65 -1.45 5.85 11.88
C GLY A 65 -2.55 5.17 11.11
N PHE A 66 -2.39 3.87 10.94
CA PHE A 66 -3.38 3.01 10.34
C PHE A 66 -3.22 1.58 10.85
N GLU A 67 -4.29 0.81 10.76
CA GLU A 67 -4.27 -0.63 10.96
C GLU A 67 -4.97 -1.36 9.82
N CYS A 68 -4.37 -2.44 9.34
CA CYS A 68 -4.96 -3.36 8.38
C CYS A 68 -4.27 -4.71 8.39
N SER A 69 -4.91 -5.70 7.77
CA SER A 69 -4.26 -6.91 7.29
C SER A 69 -4.13 -6.90 5.77
N VAL A 70 -3.10 -7.57 5.27
CA VAL A 70 -2.98 -7.98 3.88
C VAL A 70 -2.92 -9.50 3.85
N GLU A 71 -3.93 -10.13 3.26
CA GLU A 71 -3.97 -11.56 3.00
C GLU A 71 -3.44 -11.85 1.60
N VAL A 72 -2.52 -12.80 1.49
CA VAL A 72 -1.99 -13.28 0.21
C VAL A 72 -2.67 -14.61 -0.13
N MET A 73 -3.42 -14.62 -1.23
CA MET A 73 -4.18 -15.79 -1.67
C MET A 73 -3.66 -16.33 -3.00
N GLY A 74 -3.85 -17.63 -3.22
CA GLY A 74 -3.50 -18.31 -4.48
C GLY A 74 -2.08 -18.87 -4.48
N ALA A 75 -1.07 -18.03 -4.69
CA ALA A 75 0.32 -18.47 -4.78
C ALA A 75 0.87 -18.98 -3.44
N SER A 76 1.38 -20.19 -3.46
CA SER A 76 1.91 -20.89 -2.27
C SER A 76 3.29 -20.40 -1.86
N ASN A 77 4.06 -19.90 -2.82
CA ASN A 77 5.42 -19.39 -2.59
C ASN A 77 5.47 -17.90 -2.94
N SER A 78 5.14 -17.09 -1.94
CA SER A 78 5.26 -15.63 -2.01
C SER A 78 5.69 -15.10 -0.65
N LEU A 79 6.41 -13.98 -0.67
CA LEU A 79 6.79 -13.28 0.55
C LEU A 79 6.40 -11.82 0.41
N LEU A 80 5.64 -11.33 1.38
CA LEU A 80 5.34 -9.91 1.53
C LEU A 80 6.16 -9.36 2.69
N SER A 81 6.82 -8.23 2.47
CA SER A 81 7.56 -7.53 3.52
C SER A 81 7.29 -6.05 3.44
N THR A 82 7.22 -5.36 4.58
CA THR A 82 7.25 -3.89 4.57
C THR A 82 8.63 -3.41 4.14
N THR A 83 8.68 -2.49 3.18
CA THR A 83 9.92 -1.86 2.75
C THR A 83 10.14 -0.50 3.40
N SER A 84 9.08 0.33 3.45
CA SER A 84 9.20 1.67 3.99
C SER A 84 7.87 2.30 4.39
N PHE A 85 7.96 3.27 5.29
CA PHE A 85 6.91 4.21 5.64
C PHE A 85 7.30 5.62 5.17
N PRO A 86 6.33 6.50 4.86
CA PRO A 86 6.60 7.85 4.37
C PRO A 86 7.28 8.75 5.41
N MET A 87 7.20 8.39 6.69
CA MET A 87 7.81 9.10 7.81
C MET A 87 8.15 8.13 8.94
N PRO A 88 8.94 8.54 9.96
CA PRO A 88 9.29 7.67 11.06
C PRO A 88 8.04 7.10 11.75
N SER A 89 8.05 5.79 11.96
CA SER A 89 6.90 5.06 12.45
C SER A 89 7.31 3.85 13.27
N ILE A 90 6.34 3.28 13.98
CA ILE A 90 6.44 1.99 14.64
C ILE A 90 5.32 1.12 14.09
N ASP A 91 5.68 -0.04 13.57
CA ASP A 91 4.75 -1.10 13.17
C ASP A 91 4.84 -2.24 14.19
N VAL A 92 3.71 -2.54 14.83
CA VAL A 92 3.59 -3.63 15.81
C VAL A 92 2.71 -4.78 15.30
N GLY A 93 2.31 -4.74 14.02
CA GLY A 93 1.49 -5.79 13.42
C GLY A 93 2.26 -7.12 13.28
N ASP A 94 1.58 -8.22 13.56
CA ASP A 94 2.14 -9.56 13.37
C ASP A 94 2.13 -9.96 11.89
N LYS A 95 3.27 -10.46 11.42
CA LYS A 95 3.49 -10.85 10.02
C LYS A 95 3.69 -12.35 9.98
N ASN A 96 2.65 -13.07 9.57
CA ASN A 96 2.67 -14.52 9.54
C ASN A 96 2.76 -15.05 8.10
N PRO A 97 3.99 -15.34 7.61
CA PRO A 97 4.17 -15.87 6.27
C PRO A 97 3.62 -17.30 6.11
N VAL A 98 3.37 -18.02 7.21
CA VAL A 98 2.82 -19.39 7.16
C VAL A 98 1.31 -19.37 6.90
N SER A 99 0.59 -18.44 7.51
CA SER A 99 -0.84 -18.25 7.26
C SER A 99 -1.11 -17.27 6.11
N HIS A 100 -0.08 -16.69 5.50
CA HIS A 100 -0.18 -15.68 4.45
C HIS A 100 -0.97 -14.42 4.84
N VAL A 101 -1.00 -14.09 6.14
CA VAL A 101 -1.68 -12.89 6.65
C VAL A 101 -0.63 -11.99 7.30
N TYR A 102 -0.58 -10.75 6.82
CA TYR A 102 0.37 -9.75 7.24
C TYR A 102 -0.39 -8.58 7.85
N ASN A 103 -0.33 -8.46 9.18
CA ASN A 103 -0.93 -7.33 9.88
C ASN A 103 0.05 -6.16 9.93
N PHE A 104 -0.49 -4.97 9.77
CA PHE A 104 0.20 -3.70 9.91
C PHE A 104 -0.60 -2.91 10.92
N ILE A 105 0.03 -2.56 12.04
CA ILE A 105 -0.55 -1.70 13.07
C ILE A 105 0.47 -0.62 13.31
N VAL A 106 0.27 0.51 12.65
CA VAL A 106 1.32 1.50 12.41
C VAL A 106 0.95 2.81 13.08
N GLY A 107 1.85 3.28 13.95
CA GLY A 107 1.80 4.63 14.50
C GLY A 107 2.95 5.48 13.95
N TYR A 108 2.63 6.66 13.42
CA TYR A 108 3.60 7.67 13.00
C TYR A 108 4.10 8.49 14.18
N SER A 109 5.34 9.00 14.10
CA SER A 109 5.90 9.86 15.15
C SER A 109 5.29 11.26 15.21
N GLU A 110 4.67 11.69 14.11
CA GLU A 110 3.98 12.96 13.94
C GLU A 110 2.79 12.78 12.96
N PRO A 111 1.78 13.67 12.93
CA PRO A 111 0.67 13.52 12.01
C PRO A 111 1.16 13.63 10.56
N MET A 112 0.91 12.60 9.77
CA MET A 112 1.18 12.59 8.34
C MET A 112 0.10 13.37 7.61
N VAL A 113 0.48 14.45 6.92
CA VAL A 113 -0.44 15.23 6.09
C VAL A 113 -0.91 14.38 4.90
N THR A 114 -2.22 14.31 4.71
CA THR A 114 -2.87 13.56 3.64
C THR A 114 -3.36 14.50 2.55
N GLN A 115 -3.11 14.17 1.29
CA GLN A 115 -3.54 14.94 0.12
C GLN A 115 -3.89 14.00 -1.03
N GLY A 116 -5.16 13.90 -1.40
CA GLY A 116 -5.60 12.98 -2.46
C GLY A 116 -5.16 11.54 -2.17
N LEU A 117 -4.43 10.93 -3.12
CA LEU A 117 -3.84 9.59 -2.95
C LEU A 117 -2.56 9.67 -2.10
N THR A 118 -2.68 9.31 -0.81
CA THR A 118 -1.56 9.35 0.13
C THR A 118 -1.03 7.95 0.37
N VAL A 119 0.26 7.70 0.09
CA VAL A 119 0.89 6.41 0.38
C VAL A 119 1.11 6.28 1.89
N LEU A 120 0.48 5.28 2.51
CA LEU A 120 0.65 4.93 3.92
C LEU A 120 1.86 4.01 4.13
N ALA A 121 2.07 3.05 3.23
CA ALA A 121 3.21 2.14 3.29
C ALA A 121 3.59 1.64 1.90
N THR A 122 4.88 1.32 1.74
CA THR A 122 5.40 0.57 0.60
C THR A 122 5.83 -0.80 1.08
N LEU A 123 5.36 -1.83 0.37
CA LEU A 123 5.66 -3.22 0.61
C LEU A 123 6.39 -3.81 -0.60
N ASP A 124 7.21 -4.81 -0.33
CA ASP A 124 7.87 -5.64 -1.31
C ASP A 124 7.16 -6.98 -1.38
N LEU A 125 6.62 -7.30 -2.55
CA LEU A 125 6.15 -8.63 -2.88
C LEU A 125 7.23 -9.36 -3.69
N PHE A 126 7.75 -10.44 -3.12
CA PHE A 126 8.56 -11.41 -3.85
C PHE A 126 7.65 -12.52 -4.35
N TYR A 127 7.38 -12.52 -5.65
CA TYR A 127 6.57 -13.53 -6.31
C TYR A 127 7.45 -14.68 -6.78
N LEU A 128 7.38 -15.81 -6.09
CA LEU A 128 8.26 -16.98 -6.29
C LEU A 128 7.51 -18.19 -6.83
N ASP A 129 6.29 -17.99 -7.34
CA ASP A 129 5.41 -19.03 -7.83
C ASP A 129 5.04 -18.78 -9.31
N THR A 130 4.43 -19.78 -9.93
CA THR A 130 3.76 -19.69 -11.25
C THR A 130 2.24 -19.60 -11.11
N ALA A 131 1.70 -19.95 -9.94
CA ALA A 131 0.28 -19.82 -9.63
C ALA A 131 -0.12 -18.34 -9.47
N PRO A 132 -1.31 -17.93 -9.92
CA PRO A 132 -1.79 -16.57 -9.71
C PRO A 132 -1.86 -16.19 -8.23
N LEU A 133 -1.72 -14.89 -7.95
CA LEU A 133 -1.74 -14.33 -6.59
C LEU A 133 -2.76 -13.22 -6.49
N ALA A 134 -3.48 -13.15 -5.38
CA ALA A 134 -4.27 -11.98 -4.98
C ALA A 134 -3.79 -11.46 -3.64
N LEU A 135 -3.79 -10.14 -3.50
CA LEU A 135 -3.64 -9.42 -2.26
C LEU A 135 -5.00 -8.85 -1.89
N MET A 136 -5.50 -9.23 -0.73
CA MET A 136 -6.73 -8.70 -0.18
C MET A 136 -6.41 -7.88 1.06
N LEU A 137 -6.90 -6.65 1.10
CA LEU A 137 -6.85 -5.82 2.29
C LEU A 137 -8.00 -6.23 3.22
N GLY A 138 -7.79 -6.22 4.52
CA GLY A 138 -8.81 -6.52 5.51
C GLY A 138 -8.56 -5.83 6.85
N GLU A 139 -9.44 -6.08 7.79
CA GLU A 139 -9.26 -5.72 9.21
C GLU A 139 -7.96 -6.31 9.77
N SER A 140 -7.30 -5.59 10.68
CA SER A 140 -6.11 -6.10 11.34
C SER A 140 -6.46 -7.10 12.44
N ASN A 141 -5.50 -7.93 12.87
CA ASN A 141 -5.65 -8.80 14.03
C ASN A 141 -4.45 -8.65 14.98
N PRO A 142 -4.65 -8.15 16.23
CA PRO A 142 -5.92 -7.68 16.79
C PRO A 142 -6.39 -6.38 16.14
N SER A 143 -7.71 -6.20 15.96
CA SER A 143 -8.27 -4.92 15.51
C SER A 143 -8.59 -3.99 16.68
N SER A 144 -8.47 -2.70 16.45
CA SER A 144 -8.87 -1.65 17.37
C SER A 144 -10.38 -1.33 17.30
N LEU A 145 -11.02 -1.62 16.15
CA LEU A 145 -12.45 -1.46 15.92
C LEU A 145 -13.12 -2.84 15.75
N ASP A 146 -14.41 -2.94 16.01
CA ASP A 146 -15.17 -4.21 15.92
C ASP A 146 -16.10 -4.16 14.69
N GLU A 147 -15.52 -3.79 13.55
CA GLU A 147 -16.27 -3.43 12.33
C GLU A 147 -15.89 -4.25 11.09
N GLY A 148 -14.82 -5.06 11.14
CA GLY A 148 -14.43 -5.91 10.00
C GLY A 148 -13.69 -5.18 8.90
N TYR A 149 -13.21 -3.96 9.15
CA TYR A 149 -12.51 -3.12 8.19
C TYR A 149 -11.21 -2.55 8.77
N PRO A 150 -10.22 -2.18 7.94
CA PRO A 150 -9.09 -1.37 8.34
C PRO A 150 -9.51 -0.12 9.05
N ALA A 151 -8.61 0.44 9.86
CA ALA A 151 -8.83 1.72 10.51
C ALA A 151 -7.67 2.68 10.26
N ILE A 152 -7.98 3.97 10.38
CA ILE A 152 -6.99 5.05 10.46
C ILE A 152 -7.06 5.67 11.85
N LEU A 153 -5.91 6.08 12.37
CA LEU A 153 -5.81 6.86 13.59
C LEU A 153 -5.76 8.34 13.23
N LEU A 154 -6.66 9.14 13.80
CA LEU A 154 -6.77 10.57 13.53
C LEU A 154 -5.98 11.42 14.54
N PRO A 155 -5.71 12.71 14.24
CA PRO A 155 -4.94 13.58 15.13
C PRO A 155 -5.53 13.93 16.48
N ASP A 156 -6.82 13.71 16.67
CA ASP A 156 -7.47 13.82 17.96
C ASP A 156 -7.38 12.53 18.79
N GLY A 157 -6.74 11.48 18.25
CA GLY A 157 -6.60 10.16 18.87
C GLY A 157 -7.82 9.27 18.66
N SER A 158 -8.84 9.72 17.92
CA SER A 158 -9.95 8.86 17.51
C SER A 158 -9.53 7.96 16.35
N GLU A 159 -10.24 6.84 16.21
CA GLU A 159 -10.06 5.92 15.11
C GLU A 159 -11.31 5.92 14.24
N ARG A 160 -11.12 5.64 12.95
CA ARG A 160 -12.21 5.52 11.99
C ARG A 160 -11.99 4.30 11.12
N SER A 161 -13.03 3.48 10.98
CA SER A 161 -13.05 2.40 10.00
C SER A 161 -13.06 2.96 8.58
N VAL A 162 -12.32 2.31 7.70
CA VAL A 162 -12.24 2.70 6.31
C VAL A 162 -12.71 1.54 5.45
N TRP A 163 -13.79 1.79 4.71
CA TRP A 163 -14.34 0.82 3.78
C TRP A 163 -13.28 0.36 2.78
N ILE A 164 -13.32 -0.92 2.43
CA ILE A 164 -12.46 -1.50 1.40
C ILE A 164 -13.35 -2.07 0.31
N GLU A 165 -13.06 -1.66 -0.91
CA GLU A 165 -13.45 -2.42 -2.10
C GLU A 165 -12.20 -2.52 -2.95
N ASN A 166 -11.18 -3.32 -2.62
CA ASN A 166 -9.97 -3.36 -3.44
C ASN A 166 -9.24 -4.69 -3.29
N CYS A 167 -8.85 -5.27 -4.41
CA CYS A 167 -7.90 -6.36 -4.49
C CYS A 167 -6.85 -6.03 -5.54
N ALA A 168 -5.61 -6.46 -5.29
CA ALA A 168 -4.53 -6.36 -6.25
C ALA A 168 -4.07 -7.77 -6.63
N CYS A 169 -3.85 -8.03 -7.90
CA CYS A 169 -3.63 -9.40 -8.38
C CYS A 169 -2.38 -9.49 -9.26
N VAL A 170 -1.79 -10.69 -9.30
CA VAL A 170 -0.69 -11.04 -10.19
C VAL A 170 -1.12 -12.23 -11.03
N ASN A 171 -1.01 -12.10 -12.35
CA ASN A 171 -1.33 -13.14 -13.33
C ASN A 171 -2.76 -13.70 -13.24
N GLN A 172 -3.73 -12.88 -12.81
CA GLN A 172 -5.17 -13.19 -12.85
C GLN A 172 -6.02 -11.92 -12.83
N ASP A 173 -7.27 -12.07 -13.24
CA ASP A 173 -8.30 -11.05 -13.12
C ASP A 173 -8.62 -10.79 -11.64
N CYS A 174 -8.71 -9.52 -11.28
CA CYS A 174 -9.10 -9.12 -9.93
C CYS A 174 -10.62 -9.15 -9.74
N CYS A 175 -11.04 -9.72 -8.61
CA CYS A 175 -12.39 -9.57 -8.03
C CYS A 175 -13.60 -9.82 -8.96
N GLY A 176 -13.46 -10.66 -9.98
CA GLY A 176 -14.59 -11.19 -10.76
C GLY A 176 -15.06 -10.32 -11.92
N ILE A 177 -14.29 -9.31 -12.34
CA ILE A 177 -14.48 -8.66 -13.63
C ILE A 177 -13.56 -9.36 -14.63
N GLU A 178 -14.16 -10.02 -15.64
CA GLU A 178 -13.42 -10.58 -16.78
C GLU A 178 -12.58 -9.48 -17.40
N THR A 179 -11.28 -9.50 -17.13
CA THR A 179 -10.33 -8.64 -17.79
C THR A 179 -10.09 -9.28 -19.17
N GLU A 180 -10.04 -8.49 -20.25
CA GLU A 180 -9.97 -8.94 -21.66
C GLU A 180 -8.64 -9.68 -22.02
N GLU A 181 -8.24 -10.66 -21.21
CA GLU A 181 -6.92 -11.30 -21.20
C GLU A 181 -6.83 -12.57 -22.07
N THR A 182 -7.91 -13.05 -22.68
CA THR A 182 -7.83 -14.32 -23.43
C THR A 182 -7.10 -14.24 -24.77
N SER A 183 -6.72 -13.04 -25.26
CA SER A 183 -6.17 -12.91 -26.63
C SER A 183 -4.77 -12.28 -26.75
N PHE A 184 -4.33 -11.44 -25.80
CA PHE A 184 -3.07 -10.67 -25.97
C PHE A 184 -2.02 -10.83 -24.85
N GLY A 185 -2.39 -11.35 -23.67
CA GLY A 185 -1.44 -11.55 -22.56
C GLY A 185 -0.34 -12.58 -22.87
N THR A 186 -0.72 -13.71 -23.48
CA THR A 186 0.20 -14.80 -23.87
C THR A 186 1.25 -14.38 -24.89
N VAL A 187 0.99 -13.35 -25.70
CA VAL A 187 1.94 -12.88 -26.71
C VAL A 187 3.02 -12.00 -26.08
N LYS A 188 2.68 -11.21 -25.06
CA LYS A 188 3.66 -10.32 -24.40
C LYS A 188 4.69 -11.08 -23.55
N SER A 189 4.32 -12.23 -22.97
CA SER A 189 5.25 -13.05 -22.18
C SER A 189 6.29 -13.80 -23.01
N LEU A 190 6.09 -13.93 -24.33
CA LEU A 190 7.02 -14.61 -25.25
C LEU A 190 8.11 -13.70 -25.86
N PHE A 191 8.01 -12.38 -25.65
CA PHE A 191 8.96 -11.39 -26.20
C PHE A 191 9.78 -10.65 -25.13
N ARG A 192 9.92 -11.22 -23.93
CA ARG A 192 10.84 -10.73 -22.89
C ARG A 192 11.81 -11.84 -22.48
#